data_AF-A0A835M9M9-F1
#
_entry.id   AF-A0A835M9M9-F1
#
_cell.length_a   1.000
_cell.length_b   1.000
_cell.length_c   1.000
_cell.angle_alpha   90.00
_cell.angle_beta   90.00
_cell.angle_gamma   90.00
#
_symmetry.space_group_name_H-M   'P 1'
#
loop_
_entity.id
_entity.type
_entity.pdbx_description
1 polymer ?
#
loop_
_entity_poly.entity_id
_entity_poly.type
_entity_poly.pdbx_seq_one_letter_code
_entity_poly.pdbx_strand_id
1 'polypeptide(L)'
;MISSQRKIANGDVIIVYERHDTMKAIKVSEGSELQNRFGVFKHGDWIGKTYGSKVLSNKGGFIYLLAPTPELWTLVLSHRTQILYIADISFVVSFLEVVPGCVLLESGTGSGSLTTSLARAVSPTGHVYTFDFHEQRAASAR
;
A
#
# COMPACT_ATOMS: atom_id res chain seq x y z
N MET A 1 -1.11 -13.72 -2.32
CA MET A 1 -0.49 -13.30 -1.03
C MET A 1 0.97 -12.95 -1.31
N ILE A 2 1.44 -11.75 -0.95
CA ILE A 2 2.84 -11.35 -1.21
C ILE A 2 3.75 -12.19 -0.31
N SER A 3 4.55 -13.07 -0.90
CA SER A 3 5.51 -13.88 -0.16
C SER A 3 6.59 -12.98 0.46
N SER A 4 6.93 -13.21 1.73
CA SER A 4 8.03 -12.52 2.42
C SER A 4 9.40 -12.75 1.77
N GLN A 5 9.53 -13.78 0.92
CA GLN A 5 10.73 -14.07 0.16
C GLN A 5 10.80 -13.35 -1.19
N ARG A 6 9.74 -12.61 -1.58
CA ARG A 6 9.74 -11.82 -2.81
C ARG A 6 10.81 -10.74 -2.71
N LYS A 7 11.68 -10.69 -3.72
CA LYS A 7 12.65 -9.61 -3.90
C LYS A 7 11.97 -8.40 -4.53
N ILE A 8 12.41 -7.22 -4.14
CA ILE A 8 11.97 -5.95 -4.70
C ILE A 8 12.44 -5.88 -6.15
N ALA A 9 11.52 -5.57 -7.07
CA ALA A 9 11.81 -5.39 -8.47
C ALA A 9 11.58 -3.94 -8.90
N ASN A 10 12.15 -3.56 -10.06
CA ASN A 10 11.85 -2.28 -10.68
C ASN A 10 10.35 -2.19 -11.00
N GLY A 11 9.72 -1.05 -10.70
CA GLY A 11 8.29 -0.84 -10.88
C GLY A 11 7.40 -1.31 -9.73
N ASP A 12 7.92 -2.06 -8.76
CA ASP A 12 7.17 -2.44 -7.56
C ASP A 12 6.76 -1.19 -6.75
N VAL A 13 5.57 -1.22 -6.17
CA VAL A 13 5.18 -0.25 -5.13
C VAL A 13 5.55 -0.85 -3.78
N ILE A 14 6.33 -0.10 -3.00
CA ILE A 14 6.79 -0.52 -1.67
C ILE A 14 6.40 0.53 -0.63
N ILE A 15 6.39 0.13 0.63
CA ILE A 15 6.19 1.06 1.75
C ILE A 15 7.56 1.33 2.37
N VAL A 16 8.03 2.56 2.25
CA VAL A 16 9.22 3.00 2.98
C VAL A 16 8.82 3.45 4.36
N TYR A 17 9.26 2.70 5.36
CA TYR A 17 9.09 3.03 6.77
C TYR A 17 10.30 3.82 7.24
N GLU A 18 10.07 5.09 7.60
CA GLU A 18 11.12 5.97 8.11
C GLU A 18 11.13 5.99 9.65
N ARG A 19 9.95 6.04 10.27
CA ARG A 19 9.72 6.00 11.73
C ARG A 19 8.24 5.68 12.02
N HIS A 20 7.87 5.50 13.29
CA HIS A 20 6.53 5.07 13.71
C HIS A 20 5.37 5.92 13.15
N ASP A 21 5.58 7.22 12.97
CA ASP A 21 4.62 8.21 12.49
C ASP A 21 4.92 8.69 11.06
N THR A 22 5.85 8.08 10.33
CA THR A 22 6.17 8.51 8.96
C THR A 22 6.56 7.33 8.07
N MET A 23 5.68 7.08 7.12
CA MET A 23 5.83 6.09 6.07
C MET A 23 5.39 6.69 4.74
N LYS A 24 5.89 6.14 3.63
CA LYS A 24 5.51 6.59 2.27
C LYS A 24 5.35 5.38 1.34
N ALA A 25 4.33 5.39 0.50
CA ALA A 25 4.29 4.51 -0.66
C ALA A 25 5.19 5.07 -1.76
N ILE A 26 6.10 4.24 -2.28
CA ILE A 26 7.04 4.64 -3.33
C ILE A 26 7.04 3.59 -4.43
N LYS A 27 6.95 4.06 -5.68
CA LYS A 27 7.21 3.23 -6.86
C LYS A 27 8.72 3.15 -7.11
N VAL A 28 9.26 1.94 -7.06
CA VAL A 28 10.69 1.68 -7.27
C VAL A 28 11.04 1.92 -8.73
N SER A 29 12.15 2.63 -8.96
CA SER A 29 12.63 3.05 -10.27
C SER A 29 14.14 3.21 -10.20
N GLU A 30 14.92 2.39 -10.90
CA GLU A 30 16.39 2.28 -10.76
C GLU A 30 17.13 3.64 -10.77
N GLY A 31 16.70 4.59 -11.61
CA GLY A 31 17.30 5.92 -11.73
C GLY A 31 16.77 6.97 -10.73
N SER A 32 15.89 6.58 -9.81
CA SER A 32 15.28 7.48 -8.83
C SER A 32 15.91 7.34 -7.45
N GLU A 33 15.70 8.35 -6.61
CA GLU A 33 16.16 8.38 -5.24
C GLU A 33 15.10 8.95 -4.30
N LEU A 34 15.11 8.45 -3.06
CA LEU A 34 14.36 9.02 -1.96
C LEU A 34 15.30 9.91 -1.14
N GLN A 35 14.95 11.18 -1.01
CA GLN A 35 15.56 12.10 -0.08
C GLN A 35 14.65 12.32 1.12
N ASN A 36 15.17 12.15 2.33
CA ASN A 36 14.49 12.51 3.57
C ASN A 36 15.53 12.95 4.62
N ARG A 37 15.07 13.23 5.84
CA ARG A 37 15.97 13.65 6.95
C ARG A 37 17.02 12.60 7.33
N PHE A 38 16.81 11.33 6.99
CA PHE A 38 17.73 10.23 7.31
C PHE A 38 18.81 10.06 6.23
N GLY A 39 18.68 10.76 5.10
CA GLY A 39 19.69 10.81 4.04
C GLY A 39 19.09 10.63 2.65
N VAL A 40 19.96 10.25 1.72
CA VAL A 40 19.61 9.95 0.34
C VAL A 40 19.71 8.44 0.13
N PHE A 41 18.68 7.85 -0.47
CA PHE A 41 18.56 6.42 -0.71
C PHE A 41 18.26 6.18 -2.18
N LYS A 42 19.20 5.58 -2.91
CA LYS A 42 19.02 5.27 -4.33
C LYS A 42 18.16 4.04 -4.48
N HIS A 43 17.16 4.09 -5.35
CA HIS A 43 16.24 2.96 -5.58
C HIS A 43 16.96 1.76 -6.19
N GLY A 44 18.02 1.98 -6.98
CA GLY A 44 18.88 0.90 -7.49
C GLY A 44 19.45 0.01 -6.38
N ASP A 45 19.74 0.55 -5.20
CA ASP A 45 20.24 -0.22 -4.06
C ASP A 45 19.14 -1.09 -3.40
N TRP A 46 17.87 -0.89 -3.76
CA TRP A 46 16.74 -1.62 -3.19
C TRP A 46 16.38 -2.84 -4.02
N ILE A 47 16.61 -2.78 -5.34
CA ILE A 47 16.28 -3.85 -6.27
C ILE A 47 17.07 -5.11 -5.90
N GLY A 48 16.39 -6.24 -5.86
CA GLY A 48 16.96 -7.54 -5.46
C GLY A 48 17.02 -7.78 -3.95
N LYS A 49 16.80 -6.77 -3.09
CA LYS A 49 16.63 -6.97 -1.65
C LYS A 49 15.27 -7.57 -1.34
N THR A 50 15.16 -8.30 -0.24
CA THR A 50 13.88 -8.80 0.27
C THR A 50 13.12 -7.69 0.99
N TYR A 51 11.79 -7.78 0.99
CA TYR A 51 10.97 -6.96 1.88
C TYR A 51 11.39 -7.17 3.35
N GLY A 52 11.26 -6.11 4.16
CA GLY A 52 11.77 -6.02 5.52
C GLY A 52 13.24 -5.57 5.64
N SER A 53 13.96 -5.41 4.52
CA SER A 53 15.37 -5.01 4.55
C SER A 53 15.57 -3.61 5.12
N LYS A 54 16.58 -3.47 5.99
CA LYS A 54 17.12 -2.17 6.45
C LYS A 54 18.09 -1.63 5.40
N VAL A 55 17.92 -0.38 4.99
CA VAL A 55 18.83 0.32 4.07
C VAL A 55 19.45 1.49 4.80
N LEU A 56 20.77 1.61 4.73
CA LEU A 56 21.54 2.68 5.34
C LEU A 56 21.76 3.81 4.34
N SER A 57 21.78 5.05 4.81
CA SER A 57 22.25 6.19 4.05
C SER A 57 23.74 6.41 4.28
N ASN A 58 24.36 7.18 3.39
CA ASN A 58 25.76 7.59 3.53
C ASN A 58 26.02 8.45 4.79
N LYS A 59 24.98 8.94 5.47
CA LYS A 59 25.07 9.76 6.69
C LYS A 59 24.72 8.98 7.96
N GLY A 60 24.61 7.64 7.88
CA GLY A 60 24.33 6.76 9.02
C GLY A 60 22.86 6.62 9.41
N GLY A 61 21.94 7.36 8.78
CA GLY A 61 20.50 7.15 8.93
C GLY A 61 20.01 5.89 8.21
N PHE A 62 18.79 5.44 8.46
CA PHE A 62 18.25 4.25 7.83
C PHE A 62 16.75 4.31 7.59
N ILE A 63 16.28 3.44 6.70
CA ILE A 63 14.86 3.16 6.41
C ILE A 63 14.63 1.65 6.34
N TYR A 64 13.37 1.22 6.45
CA TYR A 64 12.96 -0.15 6.15
C TYR A 64 12.10 -0.19 4.88
N LEU A 65 12.29 -1.21 4.05
CA LEU A 65 11.54 -1.44 2.82
C LEU A 65 10.47 -2.51 3.04
N LEU A 66 9.23 -2.12 3.29
CA LEU A 66 8.14 -3.05 3.63
C LEU A 66 7.29 -3.39 2.40
N ALA A 67 6.73 -4.60 2.42
CA ALA A 67 5.75 -5.01 1.42
C ALA A 67 4.46 -4.18 1.59
N PRO A 68 3.78 -3.80 0.49
CA PRO A 68 2.50 -3.11 0.60
C PRO A 68 1.43 -4.06 1.14
N THR A 69 0.79 -3.66 2.24
CA THR A 69 -0.43 -4.29 2.74
C THR A 69 -1.55 -3.26 2.79
N PRO A 70 -2.83 -3.65 2.74
CA PRO A 70 -3.94 -2.72 2.93
C PRO A 70 -3.81 -1.86 4.19
N GLU A 71 -3.34 -2.41 5.32
CA GLU A 71 -3.13 -1.64 6.55
C GLU A 71 -2.10 -0.54 6.38
N LEU A 72 -0.94 -0.86 5.81
CA LEU A 72 0.12 0.12 5.56
C LEU A 72 -0.31 1.12 4.49
N TRP A 73 -1.03 0.66 3.47
CA TRP A 73 -1.57 1.48 2.40
C TRP A 73 -2.54 2.52 2.94
N THR A 74 -3.47 2.13 3.81
CA THR A 74 -4.40 3.03 4.51
C THR A 74 -3.69 4.18 5.22
N LEU A 75 -2.48 3.96 5.75
CA LEU A 75 -1.70 4.99 6.45
C LEU A 75 -0.92 5.94 5.54
N VAL A 76 -0.68 5.57 4.27
CA VAL A 76 0.19 6.33 3.37
C VAL A 76 -0.50 6.81 2.08
N LEU A 77 -1.71 6.32 1.80
CA LEU A 77 -2.45 6.71 0.60
C LEU A 77 -2.72 8.22 0.60
N SER A 78 -2.78 8.80 -0.59
CA SER A 78 -3.13 10.22 -0.73
C SER A 78 -4.62 10.41 -0.47
N HIS A 79 -4.95 11.10 0.62
CA HIS A 79 -6.34 11.42 0.97
C HIS A 79 -6.96 12.36 -0.07
N ARG A 80 -8.01 11.87 -0.74
CA ARG A 80 -8.92 12.68 -1.59
C ARG A 80 -10.28 12.87 -0.92
N THR A 81 -10.56 12.03 0.07
CA THR A 81 -11.80 11.96 0.83
C THR A 81 -11.47 11.61 2.28
N GLN A 82 -12.47 11.70 3.16
CA GLN A 82 -12.44 10.95 4.41
C GLN A 82 -12.35 9.44 4.08
N ILE A 83 -11.62 8.69 4.91
CA ILE A 83 -11.42 7.25 4.73
C ILE A 83 -11.82 6.48 5.99
N LEU A 84 -12.08 5.19 5.82
CA LEU A 84 -12.09 4.24 6.93
C LEU A 84 -10.67 3.80 7.27
N TYR A 85 -10.40 3.64 8.56
CA TYR A 85 -9.17 3.07 9.09
C TYR A 85 -9.38 1.61 9.49
N ILE A 86 -8.28 0.91 9.78
CA ILE A 86 -8.28 -0.53 9.98
C ILE A 86 -9.24 -1.02 11.08
N ALA A 87 -9.49 -0.22 12.11
CA ALA A 87 -10.44 -0.57 13.17
C ALA A 87 -11.85 -0.78 12.58
N ASP A 88 -12.37 0.20 11.84
CA ASP A 88 -13.71 0.13 11.24
C ASP A 88 -13.75 -0.87 10.07
N ILE A 89 -12.69 -0.92 9.26
CA ILE A 89 -12.58 -1.87 8.14
C ILE A 89 -12.64 -3.30 8.67
N SER A 90 -11.99 -3.60 9.80
CA SER A 90 -12.01 -4.95 10.36
C SER A 90 -13.42 -5.37 10.81
N PHE A 91 -14.21 -4.43 11.35
CA PHE A 91 -15.62 -4.67 11.62
C PHE A 91 -16.42 -4.88 10.33
N VAL A 92 -16.27 -4.03 9.32
CA VAL A 92 -16.98 -4.19 8.03
C VAL A 92 -16.73 -5.57 7.42
N VAL A 93 -15.46 -5.98 7.34
CA VAL A 93 -15.07 -7.29 6.81
C VAL A 93 -15.68 -8.43 7.62
N SER A 94 -15.69 -8.32 8.95
CA SER A 94 -16.19 -9.37 9.84
C SER A 94 -17.72 -9.47 9.81
N PHE A 95 -18.44 -8.34 9.89
CA PHE A 95 -19.91 -8.32 9.94
C PHE A 95 -20.56 -8.63 8.58
N LEU A 96 -19.86 -8.36 7.47
CA LEU A 96 -20.31 -8.78 6.14
C LEU A 96 -19.86 -10.20 5.79
N GLU A 97 -19.21 -10.91 6.71
CA GLU A 97 -18.71 -12.28 6.54
C GLU A 97 -17.87 -12.44 5.26
N VAL A 98 -17.03 -11.44 4.98
CA VAL A 98 -16.25 -11.42 3.74
C VAL A 98 -15.18 -12.49 3.79
N VAL A 99 -15.25 -13.44 2.85
CA VAL A 99 -14.32 -14.54 2.69
C VAL A 99 -13.79 -14.61 1.25
N PRO A 100 -12.68 -15.34 1.00
CA PRO A 100 -12.21 -15.57 -0.36
C PRO A 100 -13.30 -16.11 -1.28
N GLY A 101 -13.43 -15.52 -2.47
CA GLY A 101 -14.47 -15.88 -3.44
C GLY A 101 -15.73 -15.00 -3.40
N CYS A 102 -15.93 -14.18 -2.36
CA CYS A 102 -17.06 -13.26 -2.30
C CYS A 102 -17.05 -12.26 -3.46
N VAL A 103 -18.24 -11.91 -3.94
CA VAL A 103 -18.46 -10.80 -4.86
C VAL A 103 -19.10 -9.66 -4.09
N LEU A 104 -18.41 -8.53 -4.01
CA LEU A 104 -18.84 -7.37 -3.23
C LEU A 104 -19.17 -6.19 -4.12
N LEU A 105 -20.14 -5.39 -3.67
CA LEU A 105 -20.45 -4.09 -4.23
C LEU A 105 -20.04 -2.99 -3.24
N GLU A 106 -19.26 -2.03 -3.69
CA GLU A 106 -18.84 -0.86 -2.92
C GLU A 106 -19.27 0.43 -3.65
N SER A 107 -19.83 1.37 -2.91
CA SER A 107 -20.03 2.75 -3.36
C SER A 107 -20.02 3.66 -2.13
N GLY A 108 -19.21 4.71 -2.03
CA GLY A 108 -18.26 5.24 -3.02
C GLY A 108 -16.81 4.73 -2.87
N THR A 109 -16.06 4.65 -3.97
CA THR A 109 -14.62 4.25 -3.96
C THR A 109 -13.74 5.23 -3.16
N GLY A 110 -13.97 6.53 -3.31
CA GLY A 110 -13.24 7.58 -2.59
C GLY A 110 -11.72 7.50 -2.78
N SER A 111 -11.00 7.34 -1.68
CA SER A 111 -9.53 7.21 -1.70
C SER A 111 -9.04 5.76 -1.80
N GLY A 112 -9.95 4.77 -1.82
CA GLY A 112 -9.63 3.35 -2.00
C GLY A 112 -9.12 2.60 -0.76
N SER A 113 -9.25 3.18 0.44
CA SER A 113 -8.82 2.54 1.71
C SER A 113 -9.57 1.23 1.97
N LEU A 114 -10.91 1.29 1.95
CA LEU A 114 -11.77 0.12 2.14
C LEU A 114 -11.62 -0.86 0.96
N THR A 115 -11.71 -0.37 -0.27
CA THR A 115 -11.55 -1.14 -1.51
C THR A 115 -10.33 -2.06 -1.49
N THR A 116 -9.17 -1.56 -1.07
CA THR A 116 -7.91 -2.33 -1.04
C THR A 116 -7.99 -3.48 -0.02
N SER A 117 -8.66 -3.25 1.12
CA SER A 117 -8.87 -4.28 2.14
C SER A 117 -9.88 -5.34 1.69
N LEU A 118 -10.98 -4.92 1.06
CA LEU A 118 -11.97 -5.82 0.47
C LEU A 118 -11.36 -6.68 -0.64
N ALA A 119 -10.58 -6.08 -1.54
CA ALA A 119 -9.91 -6.78 -2.62
C ALA A 119 -8.97 -7.89 -2.11
N ARG A 120 -8.24 -7.62 -1.01
CA ARG A 120 -7.44 -8.66 -0.35
C ARG A 120 -8.30 -9.76 0.27
N ALA A 121 -9.41 -9.40 0.92
CA ALA A 121 -10.29 -10.35 1.61
C ALA A 121 -10.97 -11.32 0.64
N VAL A 122 -11.39 -10.84 -0.54
CA VAL A 122 -12.08 -11.67 -1.54
C VAL A 122 -11.15 -12.46 -2.47
N SER A 123 -9.87 -12.09 -2.53
CA SER A 123 -8.85 -12.80 -3.32
C SER A 123 -8.72 -14.27 -2.87
N PRO A 124 -8.42 -15.23 -3.77
CA PRO A 124 -7.97 -15.02 -5.16
C PRO A 124 -9.08 -15.10 -6.22
N THR A 125 -10.26 -15.58 -5.86
CA THR A 125 -11.34 -15.89 -6.82
C THR A 125 -12.52 -14.93 -6.77
N GLY A 126 -12.61 -14.09 -5.73
CA GLY A 126 -13.69 -13.12 -5.59
C GLY A 126 -13.42 -11.82 -6.33
N HIS A 127 -14.36 -10.88 -6.24
CA HIS A 127 -14.30 -9.61 -6.96
C HIS A 127 -14.96 -8.49 -6.17
N VAL A 128 -14.42 -7.27 -6.29
CA VAL A 128 -15.04 -6.06 -5.72
C VAL A 128 -15.44 -5.14 -6.86
N TYR A 129 -16.73 -4.96 -7.05
CA TYR A 129 -17.27 -3.93 -7.93
C TYR A 129 -17.41 -2.64 -7.15
N THR A 130 -16.54 -1.66 -7.41
CA THR A 130 -16.57 -0.35 -6.75
C THR A 130 -16.99 0.75 -7.71
N PHE A 131 -17.75 1.71 -7.22
CA PHE A 131 -18.28 2.82 -7.99
C PHE A 131 -17.99 4.14 -7.30
N ASP A 132 -17.60 5.16 -8.06
CA ASP A 132 -17.51 6.54 -7.59
C ASP A 132 -18.11 7.44 -8.68
N PHE A 133 -19.09 8.25 -8.31
CA PHE A 133 -19.76 9.14 -9.26
C PHE A 133 -18.84 10.31 -9.68
N HIS A 134 -17.83 10.64 -8.86
CA HIS A 134 -16.92 11.73 -9.13
C HIS A 134 -15.79 11.25 -10.05
N GLU A 135 -15.87 11.62 -11.32
CA GLU A 135 -14.98 11.14 -12.39
C GLU A 135 -13.49 11.22 -12.04
N GLN A 136 -13.01 12.34 -11.49
CA GLN A 136 -11.60 12.49 -11.10
C GLN A 136 -11.16 11.49 -10.01
N ARG A 137 -12.06 11.15 -9.07
CA ARG A 137 -11.76 10.17 -8.00
C ARG A 137 -11.75 8.76 -8.56
N ALA A 138 -12.72 8.43 -9.40
CA ALA A 138 -12.78 7.17 -10.11
C ALA A 138 -11.53 6.95 -10.99
N ALA A 139 -11.11 7.98 -11.74
CA ALA A 139 -9.91 7.93 -12.58
C ALA A 139 -8.64 7.74 -11.76
N SER A 140 -8.53 8.39 -10.59
CA SER A 140 -7.36 8.26 -9.70
C SER A 140 -7.27 6.92 -8.97
N ALA A 141 -8.38 6.17 -8.90
CA ALA A 141 -8.45 4.88 -8.23
C ALA A 141 -8.19 3.69 -9.16
N ARG A 142 -8.18 3.91 -10.49
CA ARG A 142 -7.83 2.91 -11.52
C ARG A 142 -6.32 2.79 -11.67
#